data_AF-A0A2E1A918-F1
#
_entry.id   AF-A0A2E1A918-F1
#
_cell.length_a   1.000
_cell.length_b   1.000
_cell.length_c   1.000
_cell.angle_alpha   90.00
_cell.angle_beta   90.00
_cell.angle_gamma   90.00
#
_symmetry.space_group_name_H-M   'P 1'
#
loop_
_entity.id
_entity.type
_entity.pdbx_description
1 polymer ?
#
loop_
_entity_poly.entity_id
_entity_poly.type
_entity_poly.pdbx_seq_one_letter_code
_entity_poly.pdbx_strand_id
1 'polypeptide(L)'
;MVLRSVLIVIGVHKDPILRSFEKYGEESRYSPFIVMIIWASLFIAYHMVIFLPSPGLFFMVLVVSAVLVNAMFINPSSFFARLRPLFDRFPRWYVELSRRTTREERRRIAYLWLRLPIRTRVLYNTHDFYFFKWADLVLLSIAR
;
A
#
# COMPACT_ATOMS: atom_id res chain seq x y z
N MET A 1 6.05 10.70 1.72
CA MET A 1 5.93 9.43 0.97
C MET A 1 6.00 8.21 1.89
N VAL A 2 7.07 8.04 2.68
CA VAL A 2 7.25 6.88 3.60
C VAL A 2 6.20 6.80 4.70
N LEU A 3 5.94 7.90 5.40
CA LEU A 3 4.95 7.93 6.49
C LEU A 3 3.56 7.49 5.98
N ARG A 4 3.18 7.92 4.77
CA ARG A 4 1.94 7.51 4.10
C ARG A 4 1.93 6.00 3.84
N SER A 5 3.01 5.43 3.32
CA SER A 5 3.13 3.99 3.07
C SER A 5 3.09 3.17 4.37
N VAL A 6 3.76 3.64 5.43
CA VAL A 6 3.72 3.02 6.76
C VAL A 6 2.30 3.03 7.32
N LEU A 7 1.60 4.17 7.25
CA LEU A 7 0.22 4.27 7.72
C LEU A 7 -0.76 3.39 6.90
N ILE A 8 -0.49 3.19 5.61
CA ILE A 8 -1.25 2.25 4.77
C ILE A 8 -1.00 0.81 5.22
N VAL A 9 0.27 0.43 5.47
CA VAL A 9 0.65 -0.92 5.92
C VAL A 9 0.09 -1.24 7.30
N ILE A 10 0.13 -0.27 8.23
CA ILE A 10 -0.45 -0.39 9.57
C ILE A 10 -1.99 -0.46 9.52
N GLY A 11 -2.61 -0.03 8.40
CA GLY A 11 -4.06 -0.07 8.21
C GLY A 11 -4.81 1.18 8.68
N VAL A 12 -4.07 2.19 9.17
CA VAL A 12 -4.61 3.45 9.69
C VAL A 12 -4.99 4.41 8.56
N HIS A 13 -4.47 4.24 7.34
CA HIS A 13 -4.74 5.15 6.24
C HIS A 13 -5.29 4.40 5.01
N LYS A 14 -6.62 4.35 4.90
CA LYS A 14 -7.39 3.63 3.88
C LYS A 14 -7.75 4.47 2.65
N ASP A 15 -7.89 5.80 2.82
CA ASP A 15 -8.09 6.81 1.77
C ASP A 15 -7.33 6.57 0.44
N PRO A 16 -6.01 6.32 0.45
CA PRO A 16 -5.24 6.18 -0.79
C PRO A 16 -5.59 4.92 -1.58
N ILE A 17 -5.95 3.83 -0.90
CA ILE A 17 -6.36 2.58 -1.54
C ILE A 17 -7.78 2.74 -2.11
N LEU A 18 -8.69 3.37 -1.36
CA LEU A 18 -10.05 3.59 -1.83
C LEU A 18 -10.09 4.53 -3.05
N ARG A 19 -9.24 5.56 -3.10
CA ARG A 19 -9.06 6.39 -4.31
C ARG A 19 -8.60 5.59 -5.53
N SER A 20 -7.83 4.51 -5.34
CA SER A 20 -7.42 3.67 -6.48
C SER A 20 -8.57 2.88 -7.10
N PHE A 21 -9.66 2.63 -6.35
CA PHE A 21 -10.84 1.95 -6.89
C PHE A 21 -11.76 2.87 -7.68
N GLU A 22 -11.64 4.19 -7.54
CA GLU A 22 -12.45 5.15 -8.31
C GLU A 22 -12.11 5.11 -9.81
N LYS A 23 -10.84 4.83 -10.17
CA LYS A 23 -10.36 4.95 -11.54
C LYS A 23 -10.86 3.80 -12.42
N TYR A 24 -11.42 4.13 -13.59
CA TYR A 24 -11.77 3.15 -14.63
C TYR A 24 -10.50 2.61 -15.31
N GLY A 25 -10.28 1.29 -15.28
CA GLY A 25 -9.10 0.63 -15.85
C GLY A 25 -8.58 -0.52 -15.00
N GLU A 26 -7.40 -1.05 -15.32
CA GLU A 26 -6.73 -2.06 -14.47
C GLU A 26 -6.55 -1.52 -13.04
N GLU A 27 -6.90 -2.34 -12.04
CA GLU A 27 -6.68 -1.99 -10.64
C GLU A 27 -5.17 -1.89 -10.38
N SER A 28 -4.61 -0.68 -10.41
CA SER A 28 -3.23 -0.44 -10.00
C SER A 28 -3.14 -0.73 -8.50
N ARG A 29 -2.75 -1.96 -8.13
CA ARG A 29 -2.51 -2.32 -6.72
C ARG A 29 -1.35 -1.48 -6.22
N TYR A 30 -1.67 -0.41 -5.50
CA TYR A 30 -0.68 0.40 -4.81
C TYR A 30 0.02 -0.50 -3.79
N SER A 31 1.30 -0.81 -4.02
CA SER A 31 2.10 -1.64 -3.11
C SER A 31 2.95 -0.73 -2.21
N PRO A 32 2.46 -0.37 -1.01
CA PRO A 32 3.19 0.51 -0.09
C PRO A 32 4.53 -0.10 0.36
N PHE A 33 4.67 -1.43 0.29
CA PHE A 33 5.90 -2.14 0.61
C PHE A 33 7.05 -1.81 -0.33
N ILE A 34 6.80 -1.56 -1.62
CA ILE A 34 7.85 -1.18 -2.58
C ILE A 34 8.48 0.14 -2.15
N VAL A 35 7.62 1.11 -1.82
CA VAL A 35 8.06 2.41 -1.33
C VAL A 35 8.86 2.23 -0.04
N MET A 36 8.39 1.40 0.90
CA MET A 36 9.14 1.13 2.13
C MET A 36 10.50 0.46 1.89
N ILE A 37 10.60 -0.50 0.97
CA ILE A 37 11.86 -1.18 0.64
C ILE A 37 12.87 -0.20 0.02
N ILE A 38 12.42 0.64 -0.92
CA ILE A 38 13.27 1.67 -1.54
C ILE A 38 13.78 2.65 -0.49
N TRP A 39 12.93 3.09 0.43
CA TRP A 39 13.34 4.02 1.47
C TRP A 39 14.21 3.36 2.54
N ALA A 40 13.97 2.09 2.87
CA ALA A 40 14.84 1.32 3.76
C ALA A 40 16.23 1.13 3.15
N SER A 41 16.34 0.82 1.86
CA SER A 41 17.64 0.68 1.20
C SER A 41 18.40 2.01 1.16
N LEU A 42 17.73 3.13 0.86
CA LEU A 42 18.32 4.47 0.92
C LEU A 42 18.76 4.85 2.35
N PHE A 43 17.96 4.52 3.36
CA PHE A 43 18.28 4.80 4.75
C PHE A 43 19.49 4.00 5.24
N ILE A 44 19.56 2.72 4.89
CA ILE A 44 20.72 1.85 5.16
C ILE A 44 21.95 2.40 4.46
N ALA A 45 21.85 2.73 3.16
CA ALA A 45 22.96 3.31 2.41
C ALA A 45 23.47 4.60 3.05
N TYR A 46 22.57 5.51 3.46
CA TYR A 46 22.92 6.75 4.15
C TYR A 46 23.65 6.51 5.48
N HIS A 47 23.15 5.60 6.33
CA HIS A 47 23.81 5.27 7.60
C HIS A 47 25.16 4.58 7.37
N MET A 48 25.28 3.77 6.34
CA MET A 48 26.54 3.13 5.98
C MET A 48 27.61 4.16 5.56
N VAL A 49 27.22 5.28 4.92
CA VAL A 49 28.15 6.40 4.61
C VAL A 49 28.70 7.04 5.89
N ILE A 50 27.85 7.19 6.91
CA ILE A 50 28.21 7.90 8.14
C ILE A 50 29.06 7.02 9.07
N PHE A 51 28.73 5.74 9.18
CA PHE A 51 29.30 4.86 10.20
C PHE A 51 30.47 4.00 9.71
N LEU A 52 30.69 3.85 8.39
CA LEU A 52 31.83 3.09 7.89
C LEU A 52 32.96 3.98 7.37
N PRO A 53 34.16 3.88 7.96
CA PRO A 53 35.33 4.64 7.51
C PRO A 53 36.00 4.06 6.25
N SER A 54 35.52 2.91 5.73
CA SER A 54 36.15 2.23 4.58
C SER A 54 35.44 2.52 3.24
N PRO A 55 36.14 3.09 2.25
CA PRO A 55 35.56 3.39 0.93
C PRO A 55 35.07 2.15 0.18
N GLY A 56 35.67 0.97 0.44
CA GLY A 56 35.32 -0.28 -0.23
C GLY A 56 33.94 -0.82 0.17
N LEU A 57 33.59 -0.77 1.47
CA LEU A 57 32.27 -1.22 1.93
C LEU A 57 31.16 -0.27 1.46
N PHE A 58 31.45 1.03 1.40
CA PHE A 58 30.56 2.02 0.81
C PHE A 58 30.22 1.68 -0.65
N PHE A 59 31.24 1.41 -1.48
CA PHE A 59 31.03 1.08 -2.88
C PHE A 59 30.24 -0.23 -3.06
N MET A 60 30.53 -1.24 -2.22
CA MET A 60 29.83 -2.53 -2.27
C MET A 60 28.33 -2.39 -1.94
N VAL A 61 27.99 -1.64 -0.87
CA VAL A 61 26.60 -1.37 -0.49
C VAL A 61 25.87 -0.56 -1.56
N LEU A 62 26.54 0.42 -2.17
CA LEU A 62 25.95 1.25 -3.21
C LEU A 62 25.66 0.44 -4.47
N VAL A 63 26.58 -0.44 -4.89
CA VAL A 63 26.38 -1.36 -6.02
C VAL A 63 25.24 -2.34 -5.74
N VAL A 64 25.19 -2.97 -4.56
CA VAL A 64 24.10 -3.88 -4.19
C VAL A 64 22.76 -3.17 -4.18
N SER A 65 22.70 -1.95 -3.64
CA SER A 65 21.49 -1.12 -3.61
C SER A 65 21.06 -0.72 -5.02
N ALA A 66 22.00 -0.31 -5.88
CA ALA A 66 21.73 0.05 -7.26
C ALA A 66 21.22 -1.15 -8.07
N VAL A 67 21.80 -2.34 -7.90
CA VAL A 67 21.36 -3.58 -8.55
C VAL A 67 19.96 -3.97 -8.11
N LEU A 68 19.64 -3.89 -6.81
CA LEU A 68 18.30 -4.17 -6.30
C LEU A 68 17.26 -3.19 -6.86
N VAL A 69 17.59 -1.90 -6.92
CA VAL A 69 16.72 -0.87 -7.52
C VAL A 69 16.53 -1.13 -9.02
N ASN A 70 17.62 -1.41 -9.76
CA ASN A 70 17.54 -1.68 -11.20
C ASN A 70 16.71 -2.95 -11.49
N ALA A 71 16.88 -4.01 -10.70
CA ALA A 71 16.11 -5.24 -10.81
C ALA A 71 14.60 -5.00 -10.62
N MET A 72 14.20 -4.05 -9.77
CA MET A 72 12.81 -3.64 -9.62
C MET A 72 12.25 -2.90 -10.84
N PHE A 73 13.07 -2.16 -11.59
CA PHE A 73 12.63 -1.39 -12.77
C PHE A 73 12.69 -2.19 -14.08
N ILE A 74 13.63 -3.13 -14.23
CA ILE A 74 13.79 -3.91 -15.47
C ILE A 74 12.68 -4.96 -15.62
N ASN A 75 12.29 -5.64 -14.55
CA ASN A 75 11.32 -6.73 -14.63
C ASN A 75 10.37 -6.77 -13.41
N PRO A 76 9.56 -5.71 -13.23
CA PRO A 76 8.69 -5.58 -12.07
C PRO A 76 7.75 -6.79 -11.92
N SER A 77 7.15 -7.25 -13.01
CA SER A 77 6.13 -8.32 -12.98
C SER A 77 6.65 -9.65 -12.39
N SER A 78 7.87 -10.07 -12.74
CA SER A 78 8.45 -11.33 -12.27
C SER A 78 8.94 -11.28 -10.81
N PHE A 79 9.55 -10.17 -10.40
CA PHE A 79 9.99 -9.95 -9.02
C PHE A 79 8.78 -9.81 -8.08
N PHE A 80 7.76 -9.06 -8.51
CA PHE A 80 6.52 -8.93 -7.75
C PHE A 80 5.70 -10.20 -7.73
N ALA A 81 5.72 -11.03 -8.79
CA ALA A 81 5.06 -12.34 -8.77
C ALA A 81 5.61 -13.27 -7.68
N ARG A 82 6.94 -13.22 -7.42
CA ARG A 82 7.57 -14.02 -6.34
C ARG A 82 7.24 -13.52 -4.95
N LEU A 83 7.11 -12.20 -4.76
CA LEU A 83 6.77 -11.59 -3.47
C LEU A 83 5.24 -11.42 -3.27
N ARG A 84 4.45 -11.68 -4.31
CA ARG A 84 2.98 -11.63 -4.33
C ARG A 84 2.32 -12.33 -3.15
N PRO A 85 2.67 -13.58 -2.77
CA PRO A 85 2.00 -14.24 -1.65
C PRO A 85 2.25 -13.58 -0.28
N LEU A 86 3.39 -12.89 -0.12
CA LEU A 86 3.68 -12.10 1.08
C LEU A 86 2.87 -10.79 1.10
N PHE A 87 2.73 -10.14 -0.07
CA PHE A 87 2.02 -8.86 -0.20
C PHE A 87 0.50 -9.01 -0.19
N ASP A 88 -0.05 -10.11 -0.70
CA ASP A 88 -1.50 -10.38 -0.68
C ASP A 88 -2.06 -10.61 0.73
N ARG A 89 -1.23 -10.61 1.78
CA ARG A 89 -1.67 -10.68 3.20
C ARG A 89 -1.88 -9.32 3.86
N PHE A 90 -1.44 -8.22 3.24
CA PHE A 90 -1.49 -6.88 3.84
C PHE A 90 -1.93 -5.80 2.85
N PRO A 91 -2.74 -4.81 3.29
CA PRO A 91 -3.33 -4.68 4.63
C PRO A 91 -4.47 -5.68 4.87
N ARG A 92 -4.61 -6.23 6.08
CA ARG A 92 -5.64 -7.23 6.41
C ARG A 92 -7.06 -6.76 6.07
N TRP A 93 -7.37 -5.49 6.33
CA TRP A 93 -8.67 -4.90 6.00
C TRP A 93 -8.95 -4.91 4.49
N TYR A 94 -7.94 -4.69 3.65
CA TYR A 94 -8.12 -4.66 2.20
C TYR A 94 -8.36 -6.07 1.66
N VAL A 95 -7.63 -7.06 2.17
CA VAL A 95 -7.81 -8.47 1.82
C VAL A 95 -9.22 -8.94 2.20
N GLU A 96 -9.67 -8.58 3.41
CA GLU A 96 -11.01 -8.93 3.88
C GLU A 96 -12.10 -8.26 3.05
N LEU A 97 -11.97 -6.97 2.76
CA LEU A 97 -12.88 -6.25 1.87
C LEU A 97 -12.92 -6.90 0.48
N SER A 98 -11.76 -7.21 -0.09
CA SER A 98 -11.66 -7.83 -1.42
C SER A 98 -12.24 -9.25 -1.47
N ARG A 99 -12.26 -9.98 -0.36
CA ARG A 99 -12.87 -11.33 -0.29
C ARG A 99 -14.38 -11.27 -0.20
N ARG A 100 -14.91 -10.23 0.46
CA ARG A 100 -16.36 -10.07 0.71
C ARG A 100 -17.10 -9.35 -0.41
N THR A 101 -16.39 -8.62 -1.26
CA THR A 101 -17.01 -7.71 -2.22
C THR A 101 -16.58 -7.95 -3.65
N THR A 102 -17.51 -7.72 -4.57
CA THR A 102 -17.23 -7.68 -6.01
C THR A 102 -16.51 -6.39 -6.41
N ARG A 103 -15.97 -6.35 -7.63
CA ARG A 103 -15.27 -5.17 -8.15
C ARG A 103 -16.17 -3.92 -8.20
N GLU A 104 -17.43 -4.08 -8.61
CA GLU A 104 -18.38 -2.97 -8.69
C GLU A 104 -18.81 -2.47 -7.30
N GLU A 105 -18.96 -3.39 -6.34
CA GLU A 105 -19.20 -3.03 -4.95
C GLU A 105 -18.06 -2.21 -4.34
N ARG A 106 -16.80 -2.62 -4.56
CA ARG A 106 -15.62 -1.86 -4.10
C ARG A 106 -15.57 -0.45 -4.70
N ARG A 107 -15.94 -0.30 -5.97
CA ARG A 107 -16.03 1.02 -6.64
C ARG A 107 -17.08 1.90 -5.97
N ARG A 108 -18.25 1.36 -5.67
CA ARG A 108 -19.33 2.12 -5.04
C ARG A 108 -18.99 2.52 -3.61
N ILE A 109 -18.33 1.64 -2.86
CA ILE A 109 -17.73 1.95 -1.56
C ILE A 109 -16.72 3.09 -1.70
N ALA A 110 -15.80 3.02 -2.65
CA ALA A 110 -14.83 4.09 -2.88
C ALA A 110 -15.49 5.43 -3.24
N TYR A 111 -16.53 5.42 -4.07
CA TYR A 111 -17.26 6.62 -4.45
C TYR A 111 -17.94 7.29 -3.24
N LEU A 112 -18.61 6.49 -2.41
CA LEU A 112 -19.28 6.99 -1.21
C LEU A 112 -18.27 7.42 -0.14
N TRP A 113 -17.12 6.74 -0.05
CA TRP A 113 -16.03 7.11 0.83
C TRP A 113 -15.53 8.54 0.55
N LEU A 114 -15.36 8.91 -0.72
CA LEU A 114 -14.87 10.23 -1.11
C LEU A 114 -15.84 11.36 -0.77
N ARG A 115 -17.14 11.04 -0.66
CA ARG A 115 -18.19 11.97 -0.27
C ARG A 115 -18.35 12.12 1.24
N LEU A 116 -17.70 11.28 2.05
CA LEU A 116 -17.80 11.38 3.51
C LEU A 116 -17.14 12.66 4.05
N PRO A 117 -17.70 13.26 5.11
CA PRO A 117 -17.03 14.32 5.86
C PRO A 117 -15.66 13.86 6.37
N ILE A 118 -14.70 14.79 6.43
CA ILE A 118 -13.31 14.51 6.82
C ILE A 118 -13.25 13.87 8.21
N ARG A 119 -14.04 14.35 9.18
CA ARG A 119 -14.08 13.80 10.55
C ARG A 119 -14.49 12.32 10.56
N THR A 120 -15.49 11.95 9.77
CA THR A 120 -15.97 10.57 9.65
C THR A 120 -14.92 9.68 8.98
N ARG A 121 -14.26 10.18 7.93
CA ARG A 121 -13.15 9.46 7.28
C ARG A 121 -12.01 9.15 8.23
N VAL A 122 -11.62 10.09 9.10
CA VAL A 122 -10.56 9.86 10.10
C VAL A 122 -10.95 8.72 11.03
N LEU A 123 -12.18 8.72 11.56
CA LEU A 123 -12.66 7.66 12.45
C LEU A 123 -12.60 6.26 11.80
N TYR A 124 -13.10 6.15 10.56
CA TYR A 124 -13.10 4.87 9.83
C TYR A 124 -11.70 4.45 9.35
N ASN A 125 -10.82 5.43 9.08
CA ASN A 125 -9.42 5.19 8.77
C ASN A 125 -8.70 4.53 9.97
N THR A 126 -8.96 4.98 11.20
CA THR A 126 -8.33 4.43 12.41
C THR A 126 -8.93 3.09 12.87
N HIS A 127 -10.22 2.86 12.65
CA HIS A 127 -10.93 1.69 13.17
C HIS A 127 -11.55 0.83 12.07
N ASP A 128 -10.97 -0.36 11.85
CA ASP A 128 -11.45 -1.33 10.86
C ASP A 128 -12.90 -1.76 11.12
N PHE A 129 -13.30 -1.95 12.38
CA PHE A 129 -14.65 -2.36 12.74
C PHE A 129 -15.73 -1.38 12.24
N TYR A 130 -15.53 -0.08 12.47
CA TYR A 130 -16.48 0.94 12.00
C TYR A 130 -16.46 1.10 10.49
N PHE A 131 -15.29 0.95 9.87
CA PHE A 131 -15.16 0.92 8.42
C PHE A 131 -15.99 -0.21 7.80
N PHE A 132 -15.88 -1.45 8.31
CA PHE A 132 -16.63 -2.58 7.78
C PHE A 132 -18.14 -2.44 8.01
N LYS A 133 -18.58 -1.97 9.19
CA LYS A 133 -20.00 -1.69 9.40
C LYS A 133 -20.56 -0.67 8.42
N TRP A 134 -19.81 0.40 8.16
CA TRP A 134 -20.21 1.39 7.16
C TRP A 134 -20.20 0.80 5.75
N ALA A 135 -19.20 -0.01 5.39
CA ALA A 135 -19.15 -0.69 4.10
C ALA A 135 -20.33 -1.66 3.93
N ASP A 136 -20.71 -2.41 4.95
CA ASP A 136 -21.86 -3.31 4.93
C ASP A 136 -23.17 -2.53 4.73
N LEU A 137 -23.34 -1.38 5.39
CA LEU A 137 -24.48 -0.48 5.16
C LEU A 137 -24.53 0.03 3.72
N VAL A 138 -23.37 0.38 3.16
CA VAL A 138 -23.26 0.75 1.75
C VAL A 138 -23.71 -0.41 0.88
N LEU A 139 -23.21 -1.63 1.09
CA LEU A 139 -23.58 -2.81 0.31
C LEU A 139 -25.08 -3.13 0.39
N LEU A 140 -25.68 -3.02 1.58
CA LEU A 140 -27.12 -3.20 1.77
C LEU A 140 -27.96 -2.17 1.00
N SER A 141 -27.45 -0.95 0.81
CA SER A 141 -28.10 0.07 -0.04
C SER A 141 -28.04 -0.25 -1.53
N ILE A 142 -27.14 -1.14 -1.94
CA ILE A 142 -26.95 -1.58 -3.34
C ILE A 142 -27.86 -2.75 -3.68
N ALA A 143 -28.12 -3.64 -2.72
CA ALA A 143 -28.85 -4.89 -2.91
C ALA A 143 -30.38 -4.72 -3.14
N ARG A 144 -30.80 -3.58 -3.69
CA ARG A 144 -32.18 -3.24 -4.04
C ARG A 144 -32.33 -3.16 -5.55
#